data_AF-A0A952MEH7-F1
#
_entry.id   AF-A0A952MEH7-F1
#
_cell.length_a   1.000
_cell.length_b   1.000
_cell.length_c   1.000
_cell.angle_alpha   90.00
_cell.angle_beta   90.00
_cell.angle_gamma   90.00
#
_symmetry.space_group_name_H-M   'P 1'
#
loop_
_entity.id
_entity.type
_entity.pdbx_description
1 polymer ?
#
loop_
_entity_poly.entity_id
_entity_poly.type
_entity_poly.pdbx_seq_one_letter_code
_entity_poly.pdbx_strand_id
1 'polypeptide(L)'
;MSELDEKFIRFWTEKRKRGKWNYAFRHGVIFFAWPVFVLSEAFKYFFYSGYVLTPSRIIGGFLIWTVLGFLAFGLLQWHSMEKRFGKLTRATDQADDTDKNP
;
A
#
# COMPACT_ATOMS: atom_id res chain seq x y z
N MET A 1 -15.67 -6.49 -20.42
CA MET A 1 -14.68 -6.36 -19.33
C MET A 1 -13.36 -6.95 -19.79
N SER A 2 -12.20 -6.38 -19.44
CA SER A 2 -10.91 -6.97 -19.82
C SER A 2 -10.51 -8.11 -18.87
N GLU A 3 -9.75 -9.10 -19.35
CA GLU A 3 -9.23 -10.20 -18.52
C GLU A 3 -8.41 -9.69 -17.32
N LEU A 4 -7.74 -8.54 -17.49
CA LEU A 4 -6.96 -7.87 -16.45
C LEU A 4 -7.85 -7.32 -15.33
N ASP A 5 -9.03 -6.80 -15.67
CA ASP A 5 -9.97 -6.23 -14.69
C ASP A 5 -10.60 -7.33 -13.84
N GLU A 6 -10.96 -8.47 -14.44
CA GLU A 6 -11.47 -9.63 -13.69
C GLU A 6 -10.41 -10.19 -12.72
N LYS A 7 -9.17 -10.33 -13.19
CA LYS A 7 -8.04 -10.75 -12.34
C LYS A 7 -7.85 -9.78 -11.18
N PHE A 8 -7.93 -8.47 -11.44
CA PHE A 8 -7.85 -7.45 -10.41
C PHE A 8 -9.00 -7.57 -9.40
N ILE A 9 -10.25 -7.73 -9.85
CA ILE A 9 -11.42 -7.89 -8.97
C ILE A 9 -11.25 -9.10 -8.06
N ARG A 10 -10.86 -10.28 -8.59
CA ARG A 10 -10.64 -11.48 -7.78
C ARG A 10 -9.52 -11.28 -6.76
N PHE A 11 -8.38 -10.77 -7.21
CA PHE A 11 -7.23 -10.47 -6.35
C PHE A 11 -7.58 -9.49 -5.23
N TRP A 12 -8.24 -8.38 -5.57
CA TRP A 12 -8.59 -7.35 -4.59
C TRP A 12 -9.65 -7.85 -3.62
N THR A 13 -10.63 -8.64 -4.09
CA THR A 13 -11.63 -9.28 -3.21
C THR A 13 -10.98 -10.18 -2.18
N GLU A 14 -10.00 -11.01 -2.58
CA GLU A 14 -9.27 -11.85 -1.64
C GLU A 14 -8.43 -11.02 -0.65
N LYS A 15 -7.76 -9.97 -1.13
CA LYS A 15 -7.00 -9.07 -0.26
C LYS A 15 -7.89 -8.31 0.73
N ARG A 16 -9.10 -7.91 0.32
CA ARG A 16 -10.07 -7.22 1.19
C ARG A 16 -10.44 -8.05 2.42
N LYS A 17 -10.57 -9.37 2.27
CA LYS A 17 -10.87 -10.29 3.39
C LYS A 17 -9.83 -10.25 4.50
N ARG A 18 -8.57 -9.91 4.19
CA ARG A 18 -7.48 -9.84 5.18
C ARG A 18 -7.51 -8.56 6.02
N GLY A 19 -8.36 -7.59 5.65
CA GLY A 19 -8.60 -6.36 6.40
C GLY A 19 -7.65 -5.22 6.05
N LYS A 20 -8.20 -4.00 6.11
CA LYS A 20 -7.54 -2.73 5.78
C LYS A 20 -6.28 -2.49 6.63
N TRP A 21 -6.36 -2.74 7.94
CA TRP A 21 -5.28 -2.48 8.89
C TRP A 21 -4.07 -3.39 8.64
N ASN A 22 -4.33 -4.67 8.40
CA ASN A 22 -3.29 -5.64 8.06
C ASN A 22 -2.62 -5.30 6.73
N TYR A 23 -3.40 -4.86 5.73
CA TYR A 23 -2.84 -4.39 4.46
C TYR A 23 -1.94 -3.16 4.66
N ALA A 24 -2.44 -2.13 5.36
CA ALA A 24 -1.69 -0.89 5.57
C ALA A 24 -0.39 -1.12 6.35
N PHE A 25 -0.42 -2.00 7.35
CA PHE A 25 0.79 -2.39 8.08
C PHE A 25 1.74 -3.19 7.20
N ARG A 26 1.28 -4.28 6.57
CA ARG A 26 2.15 -5.17 5.82
C ARG A 26 2.74 -4.50 4.58
N HIS A 27 1.93 -3.80 3.79
CA HIS A 27 2.38 -3.16 2.56
C HIS A 27 2.97 -1.77 2.78
N GLY A 28 2.41 -0.98 3.70
CA GLY A 28 2.90 0.38 3.98
C GLY A 28 4.12 0.42 4.89
N VAL A 29 4.18 -0.45 5.90
CA VAL A 29 5.28 -0.44 6.88
C VAL A 29 6.35 -1.45 6.51
N ILE A 30 5.98 -2.74 6.46
CA ILE A 30 6.97 -3.83 6.33
C ILE A 30 7.61 -3.81 4.94
N PHE A 31 6.81 -3.73 3.87
CA PHE A 31 7.34 -3.82 2.50
C PHE A 31 7.82 -2.49 1.92
N PHE A 32 7.49 -1.36 2.54
CA PHE A 32 7.85 -0.04 2.03
C PHE A 32 8.71 0.74 3.02
N ALA A 33 8.14 1.18 4.15
CA ALA A 33 8.85 2.09 5.04
C ALA A 33 10.15 1.52 5.63
N TRP A 34 10.16 0.26 6.06
CA TRP A 34 11.33 -0.33 6.69
C TRP A 34 12.50 -0.54 5.73
N PRO A 35 12.32 -1.17 4.54
CA PRO A 35 13.39 -1.28 3.54
C PRO A 35 13.95 0.09 3.15
N VAL A 36 13.07 1.08 2.90
CA VAL A 36 13.50 2.43 2.53
C VAL A 36 14.27 3.10 3.67
N PHE A 37 13.80 2.96 4.91
CA PHE A 37 14.49 3.49 6.08
C PHE A 37 15.89 2.88 6.22
N VAL A 38 16.00 1.54 6.19
CA VAL A 38 17.28 0.83 6.31
C VAL A 38 18.24 1.23 5.20
N LEU A 39 17.78 1.27 3.95
CA LEU A 39 18.59 1.74 2.82
C LEU A 39 19.03 3.19 3.00
N SER A 40 18.16 4.07 3.48
CA SER A 40 18.48 5.48 3.70
C SER A 40 19.52 5.68 4.81
N GLU A 41 19.45 4.89 5.88
CA GLU A 41 20.39 4.95 7.00
C GLU A 41 21.74 4.33 6.61
N ALA A 42 21.73 3.20 5.89
CA ALA A 42 22.93 2.62 5.32
C ALA A 42 23.62 3.61 4.37
N PHE A 43 22.87 4.25 3.47
CA PHE A 43 23.42 5.24 2.55
C PHE A 43 24.07 6.42 3.31
N LYS A 44 23.42 6.97 4.34
CA LYS A 44 24.04 8.03 5.15
C LYS A 44 25.30 7.57 5.84
N TYR A 45 25.30 6.36 6.39
CA TYR A 45 26.45 5.79 7.08
C TYR A 45 27.67 5.62 6.15
N PHE A 46 27.46 5.14 4.92
CA PHE A 46 28.57 4.91 3.98
C PHE A 46 29.05 6.18 3.26
N PHE A 47 28.16 7.14 2.98
CA PHE A 47 28.48 8.26 2.08
C PHE A 47 28.65 9.63 2.78
N TYR A 48 28.25 9.79 4.05
CA TYR A 48 28.42 11.06 4.77
C TYR A 48 29.51 10.98 5.83
N SER A 49 30.64 11.64 5.58
CA SER A 49 31.72 11.82 6.56
C SER A 49 31.22 12.66 7.73
N GLY A 50 31.01 12.05 8.89
CA GLY A 50 30.47 12.70 10.11
C GLY A 50 29.09 12.20 10.53
N TYR A 51 28.52 11.20 9.86
CA TYR A 51 27.28 10.58 10.31
C TYR A 51 27.49 9.78 11.60
N VAL A 52 26.87 10.24 12.69
CA VAL A 52 26.86 9.51 13.97
C VAL A 52 25.57 8.70 14.09
N LEU A 53 25.73 7.38 14.17
CA LEU A 53 24.63 6.45 14.36
C LEU A 53 24.21 6.45 15.84
N THR A 54 23.36 7.41 16.23
CA THR A 54 22.85 7.48 17.61
C THR A 54 21.59 6.63 17.77
N PRO A 55 21.45 5.81 18.83
CA PRO A 55 20.26 5.00 19.06
C PRO A 55 18.94 5.79 19.05
N SER A 56 18.95 7.01 19.61
CA SER A 56 17.77 7.90 19.62
C SER A 56 17.32 8.30 18.22
N ARG A 57 18.26 8.52 17.29
CA ARG A 57 17.97 8.86 15.89
C ARG A 57 17.39 7.67 15.13
N ILE A 58 17.91 6.48 15.39
CA ILE A 58 17.40 5.24 14.77
C ILE A 58 15.98 4.97 15.25
N ILE A 59 15.74 5.03 16.57
CA ILE A 59 14.42 4.80 17.15
C ILE A 59 13.42 5.86 16.66
N GLY A 60 13.80 7.14 16.71
CA GLY A 60 12.94 8.24 16.25
C GLY A 60 12.63 8.14 14.75
N GLY A 61 13.65 7.89 13.92
CA GLY A 61 13.48 7.68 12.49
C GLY A 61 12.57 6.50 12.19
N PHE A 62 12.78 5.38 12.85
CA PHE A 62 11.97 4.18 12.68
C PHE A 62 10.50 4.40 13.02
N LEU A 63 10.20 5.11 14.11
CA LEU A 63 8.84 5.46 14.50
C LEU A 63 8.17 6.39 13.46
N ILE A 64 8.88 7.45 13.04
CA ILE A 64 8.37 8.40 12.05
C ILE A 64 8.09 7.70 10.72
N TRP A 65 9.05 6.90 10.23
CA TRP A 65 8.89 6.14 8.98
C TRP A 65 7.77 5.13 9.06
N THR A 66 7.58 4.47 10.20
CA THR A 66 6.48 3.53 10.42
C THR A 66 5.13 4.24 10.34
N VAL A 67 4.96 5.38 11.02
CA VAL A 67 3.72 6.17 10.96
C VAL A 67 3.46 6.69 9.54
N LEU A 68 4.48 7.21 8.88
CA LEU A 68 4.38 7.72 7.51
C LEU A 68 4.02 6.62 6.52
N GLY A 69 4.71 5.48 6.57
CA GLY A 69 4.43 4.32 5.72
C GLY A 69 3.03 3.77 5.94
N PHE A 70 2.59 3.70 7.19
CA PHE A 70 1.25 3.24 7.52
C PHE A 70 0.16 4.17 6.98
N LEU A 71 0.26 5.47 7.27
CA LEU A 71 -0.77 6.45 6.93
C LEU A 71 -0.72 6.87 5.45
N ALA A 72 0.44 7.31 4.98
CA ALA A 72 0.58 7.86 3.64
C ALA A 72 0.58 6.75 2.59
N PHE A 73 1.33 5.67 2.78
CA PHE A 73 1.39 4.61 1.76
C PHE A 73 0.26 3.59 1.96
N GLY A 74 0.16 3.00 3.14
CA GLY A 74 -0.79 1.93 3.44
C GLY A 74 -2.26 2.32 3.23
N LEU A 75 -2.71 3.40 3.88
CA LEU A 75 -4.12 3.81 3.83
C LEU A 75 -4.50 4.49 2.50
N LEU A 76 -3.64 5.35 1.94
CA LEU A 76 -3.95 5.99 0.65
C LEU A 76 -3.96 4.96 -0.49
N GLN A 77 -3.01 4.03 -0.50
CA GLN A 77 -3.00 2.96 -1.50
C GLN A 77 -4.24 2.08 -1.36
N TRP A 78 -4.64 1.72 -0.14
CA TRP A 78 -5.90 1.00 0.08
C TRP A 78 -7.10 1.76 -0.48
N HIS A 79 -7.22 3.06 -0.18
CA HIS A 79 -8.34 3.86 -0.64
C HIS A 79 -8.37 3.99 -2.18
N SER A 80 -7.20 4.16 -2.81
CA SER A 80 -7.06 4.20 -4.27
C SER A 80 -7.53 2.90 -4.92
N MET A 81 -7.10 1.76 -4.37
CA MET A 81 -7.49 0.43 -4.87
C MET A 81 -8.97 0.14 -4.64
N GLU A 82 -9.53 0.58 -3.51
CA GLU A 82 -10.96 0.45 -3.22
C GLU A 82 -11.81 1.28 -4.20
N LYS A 83 -11.36 2.50 -4.53
CA LYS A 83 -12.02 3.34 -5.53
C LYS A 83 -11.97 2.70 -6.92
N ARG A 84 -10.85 2.09 -7.30
CA ARG A 84 -10.73 1.35 -8.57
C ARG A 84 -11.65 0.14 -8.60
N PHE A 85 -11.69 -0.63 -7.51
CA PHE A 85 -12.57 -1.79 -7.39
C PHE A 85 -14.04 -1.41 -7.53
N GLY A 86 -14.50 -0.38 -6.80
CA GLY A 86 -15.89 0.07 -6.88
C GLY A 86 -16.30 0.61 -8.24
N LYS A 87 -15.37 1.20 -9.00
CA LYS A 87 -15.62 1.59 -10.40
C LYS A 87 -15.81 0.39 -11.31
N LEU A 88 -14.96 -0.62 -11.17
CA LEU A 88 -14.99 -1.82 -12.01
C LEU A 88 -16.24 -2.66 -11.73
N THR A 89 -16.60 -2.88 -10.47
CA THR A 89 -17.79 -3.69 -10.14
C THR A 89 -19.10 -3.02 -10.58
N ARG A 90 -19.24 -1.70 -10.39
CA ARG A 90 -20.42 -0.96 -10.88
C ARG A 90 -20.58 -1.01 -12.40
N ALA A 91 -19.46 -0.95 -13.13
CA ALA A 91 -19.48 -1.09 -14.57
C ALA A 91 -19.87 -2.51 -15.02
N THR A 92 -19.52 -3.54 -14.25
CA THR A 92 -19.97 -4.92 -14.50
C THR A 92 -21.48 -5.05 -14.31
N ASP A 93 -22.00 -4.58 -13.16
CA ASP A 93 -23.41 -4.72 -12.82
C ASP A 93 -24.31 -4.00 -13.84
N GLN A 94 -23.91 -2.80 -14.28
CA GLN A 94 -24.64 -2.07 -15.32
C GLN A 94 -24.61 -2.77 -16.69
N ALA A 95 -23.49 -3.42 -17.06
CA ALA A 95 -23.39 -4.13 -18.33
C ALA A 95 -24.28 -5.39 -18.35
N ASP A 96 -24.35 -6.12 -17.23
CA ASP A 96 -25.19 -7.32 -17.06
C ASP A 96 -26.70 -6.97 -17.06
N ASP A 97 -27.09 -5.81 -16.51
CA ASP A 97 -28.48 -5.34 -16.56
C ASP A 97 -28.92 -4.90 -17.96
N THR A 98 -28.05 -4.25 -18.76
CA THR A 98 -28.36 -3.92 -20.17
C THR A 98 -28.46 -5.13 -21.09
N ASP A 99 -27.72 -6.21 -20.81
CA ASP A 99 -27.79 -7.44 -21.62
C ASP A 99 -29.09 -8.24 -21.35
N LYS A 100 -29.62 -8.14 -20.14
CA LYS A 100 -30.85 -8.83 -19.73
C LYS A 100 -32.15 -8.11 -20.10
N ASN A 101 -32.08 -6.85 -20.53
CA ASN A 101 -33.25 -6.05 -20.86
C ASN A 101 -33.01 -5.29 -22.19
N PRO A 102 -33.11 -5.97 -23.34
CA PRO A 102 -32.88 -5.38 -24.67
C PRO A 102 -33.95 -4.35 -25.07
#